data_AF-A0A832GPR2-F1
#
_entry.id   AF-A0A832GPR2-F1
#
_cell.length_a   1.000
_cell.length_b   1.000
_cell.length_c   1.000
_cell.angle_alpha   90.00
_cell.angle_beta   90.00
_cell.angle_gamma   90.00
#
_symmetry.space_group_name_H-M   'P 1'
#
loop_
_entity.id
_entity.type
_entity.pdbx_description
1 polymer ?
#
loop_
_entity_poly.entity_id
_entity_poly.type
_entity_poly.pdbx_seq_one_letter_code
_entity_poly.pdbx_strand_id
1 'polypeptide(L)'
;MKLNKKEILEALKNVYDPEIPVSVLELGIVKEEDINLDGDRPVIQFTPTSPFCPMGGIIGIIIKYALEKKFGKEFEVKVKPGTHAEENSLNDILQDRKKFEETITKLKESGLLDACLTSTQ
;
A
#
# COMPACT_ATOMS: atom_id res chain seq x y z
N MET A 1 8.84 15.06 15.62
CA MET A 1 7.40 14.73 15.59
C MET A 1 7.25 13.21 15.60
N LYS A 2 6.37 12.67 16.46
CA LYS A 2 6.02 11.25 16.43
C LYS A 2 4.96 11.05 15.34
N LEU A 3 5.19 10.09 14.45
CA LEU A 3 4.20 9.66 13.46
C LEU A 3 2.96 9.17 14.22
N ASN A 4 1.77 9.54 13.74
CA ASN A 4 0.50 9.09 14.30
C ASN A 4 -0.41 8.49 13.22
N LYS A 5 -1.41 7.73 13.65
CA LYS A 5 -2.33 7.04 12.73
C LYS A 5 -3.03 8.00 11.78
N LYS A 6 -3.44 9.19 12.25
CA LYS A 6 -4.12 10.19 11.43
C LYS A 6 -3.27 10.65 10.25
N GLU A 7 -1.97 10.91 10.47
CA GLU A 7 -1.09 11.30 9.37
C GLU A 7 -0.95 10.22 8.30
N ILE A 8 -0.89 8.95 8.72
CA ILE A 8 -0.87 7.81 7.80
C ILE A 8 -2.18 7.74 7.04
N LEU A 9 -3.33 7.87 7.71
CA LEU A 9 -4.63 7.89 7.06
C LEU A 9 -4.72 9.04 6.03
N GLU A 10 -4.30 10.24 6.39
CA GLU A 10 -4.24 11.39 5.47
C GLU A 10 -3.32 11.13 4.28
N ALA A 11 -2.24 10.35 4.44
CA ALA A 11 -1.42 9.91 3.32
C ALA A 11 -2.16 8.95 2.40
N LEU A 12 -2.81 7.95 2.98
CA LEU A 12 -3.57 6.93 2.25
C LEU A 12 -4.79 7.48 1.51
N LYS A 13 -5.36 8.61 1.95
CA LYS A 13 -6.42 9.32 1.20
C LYS A 13 -5.97 9.76 -0.18
N ASN A 14 -4.67 9.99 -0.37
CA ASN A 14 -4.09 10.38 -1.65
C ASN A 14 -3.63 9.18 -2.49
N VAL A 15 -3.94 7.96 -2.06
CA VAL A 15 -3.69 6.73 -2.81
C VAL A 15 -5.03 6.22 -3.33
N TYR A 16 -5.14 6.15 -4.65
CA TYR A 16 -6.36 5.79 -5.35
C TYR A 16 -6.20 4.42 -6.01
N ASP A 17 -7.32 3.71 -6.16
CA ASP A 17 -7.36 2.50 -6.95
C ASP A 17 -7.31 2.86 -8.46
N PRO A 18 -6.49 2.16 -9.26
CA PRO A 18 -6.33 2.46 -10.69
C PRO A 18 -7.56 2.07 -11.53
N GLU A 19 -8.40 1.16 -11.04
CA GLU A 19 -9.62 0.71 -11.72
C GLU A 19 -10.84 1.50 -11.24
N ILE A 20 -10.85 1.87 -9.96
CA ILE A 20 -11.94 2.60 -9.32
C ILE A 20 -11.38 3.92 -8.78
N PRO A 21 -11.82 5.10 -9.23
CA PRO A 21 -11.29 6.41 -8.81
C PRO A 21 -11.75 6.79 -7.40
N VAL A 22 -11.45 5.94 -6.42
CA VAL A 22 -11.82 6.02 -5.01
C VAL A 22 -10.57 5.70 -4.21
N SER A 23 -10.41 6.36 -3.07
CA SER A 23 -9.23 6.16 -2.23
C SER A 23 -9.21 4.77 -1.58
N VAL A 24 -8.02 4.24 -1.32
CA VAL A 24 -7.86 2.93 -0.62
C VAL A 24 -8.51 2.93 0.77
N LEU A 25 -8.64 4.11 1.38
CA LEU A 25 -9.35 4.29 2.64
C LEU A 25 -10.86 4.18 2.50
N GLU A 26 -11.42 4.82 1.47
CA GLU A 26 -12.86 4.77 1.21
C GLU A 26 -13.32 3.38 0.73
N LEU A 27 -12.48 2.66 -0.01
CA LEU A 27 -12.71 1.25 -0.35
C LEU A 27 -12.60 0.31 0.86
N GLY A 28 -12.13 0.80 2.01
CA GLY A 28 -11.92 -0.01 3.20
C GLY A 28 -10.78 -1.02 3.07
N ILE A 29 -9.87 -0.80 2.12
CA ILE A 29 -8.67 -1.63 1.90
C ILE A 29 -7.73 -1.50 3.10
N VAL A 30 -7.61 -0.29 3.66
CA VAL A 30 -6.87 -0.02 4.90
C VAL A 30 -7.77 0.73 5.86
N LYS A 31 -7.80 0.32 7.14
CA LYS A 31 -8.53 0.99 8.22
C LYS A 31 -7.60 1.42 9.33
N GLU A 32 -8.08 2.27 10.25
CA GLU A 32 -7.28 2.74 11.40
C GLU A 32 -6.82 1.60 12.32
N GLU A 33 -7.61 0.54 12.43
CA GLU A 33 -7.29 -0.69 13.16
C GLU A 33 -6.12 -1.47 12.53
N ASP A 34 -5.89 -1.31 11.23
CA ASP A 34 -4.84 -2.01 10.49
C ASP A 34 -3.47 -1.35 10.59
N ILE A 35 -3.41 -0.17 11.23
CA ILE A 35 -2.21 0.63 11.42
C ILE A 35 -1.66 0.36 12.82
N ASN A 36 -0.46 -0.23 12.88
CA ASN A 36 0.25 -0.48 14.12
C ASN A 36 1.53 0.36 14.18
N LEU A 37 1.69 1.13 15.26
CA LEU A 37 2.80 2.06 15.49
C LEU A 37 3.58 1.75 16.78
N ASP A 38 3.30 0.60 17.41
CA ASP A 38 3.88 0.23 18.70
C ASP A 38 5.33 -0.29 18.58
N GLY A 39 5.73 -0.68 17.36
CA GLY A 39 7.06 -1.19 17.04
C GLY A 39 8.07 -0.14 16.58
N ASP A 40 9.30 -0.60 16.31
CA ASP A 40 10.38 0.22 15.74
C ASP A 40 10.04 0.74 14.33
N ARG A 41 9.26 -0.04 13.59
CA ARG A 41 8.75 0.29 12.25
C ARG A 41 7.22 0.25 12.24
N PRO A 42 6.55 1.24 11.62
CA PRO A 42 5.11 1.20 11.38
C PRO A 42 4.72 -0.02 10.55
N VAL A 43 3.70 -0.75 11.00
CA VAL A 43 3.14 -1.90 10.28
C VAL A 43 1.75 -1.54 9.77
N ILE A 44 1.49 -1.79 8.49
CA ILE A 44 0.21 -1.57 7.83
C ILE A 44 -0.28 -2.91 7.30
N GLN A 45 -1.47 -3.30 7.74
CA GLN A 45 -2.19 -4.43 7.15
C GLN A 45 -3.21 -3.91 6.15
N PHE A 46 -3.45 -4.65 5.07
CA PHE A 46 -4.46 -4.25 4.09
C PHE A 46 -5.24 -5.47 3.58
N THR A 47 -6.45 -5.21 3.12
CA THR A 47 -7.40 -6.20 2.60
C THR A 47 -7.73 -5.83 1.16
N PRO A 48 -7.29 -6.60 0.16
CA PRO A 48 -7.68 -6.38 -1.22
C PRO A 48 -9.20 -6.41 -1.39
N THR A 49 -9.72 -5.66 -2.35
CA THR A 49 -11.14 -5.65 -2.71
C THR A 49 -11.62 -6.99 -3.26
N SER A 50 -10.72 -7.82 -3.81
CA SER A 50 -11.04 -9.16 -4.30
C SER A 50 -9.86 -10.12 -4.11
N PRO A 51 -10.13 -11.38 -3.70
CA PRO A 51 -9.10 -12.36 -3.34
C PRO A 51 -8.31 -12.93 -4.53
N PHE A 52 -8.75 -12.67 -5.75
CA PHE A 52 -8.08 -13.10 -6.99
C PHE A 52 -7.61 -11.92 -7.84
N CYS A 53 -7.70 -10.69 -7.31
CA CYS A 53 -7.41 -9.51 -8.11
C CYS A 53 -5.90 -9.26 -8.17
N PRO A 54 -5.26 -9.32 -9.36
CA PRO A 54 -3.84 -9.02 -9.50
C PRO A 54 -3.52 -7.58 -9.06
N MET A 55 -4.45 -6.64 -9.22
CA MET A 55 -4.33 -5.26 -8.71
C MET A 55 -4.32 -5.20 -7.18
N GLY A 56 -4.97 -6.16 -6.51
CA GLY A 56 -5.00 -6.26 -5.05
C GLY A 56 -3.60 -6.38 -4.44
N GLY A 57 -2.67 -7.08 -5.10
CA GLY A 57 -1.28 -7.10 -4.67
C GLY A 57 -0.52 -5.80 -4.94
N ILE A 58 -0.81 -5.19 -6.07
CA ILE A 58 -0.16 -3.95 -6.52
C ILE A 58 -0.55 -2.77 -5.62
N ILE A 59 -1.79 -2.71 -5.12
CA ILE A 59 -2.23 -1.66 -4.21
C ILE A 59 -1.37 -1.61 -2.93
N GLY A 60 -1.00 -2.77 -2.38
CA GLY A 60 -0.13 -2.86 -1.20
C GLY A 60 1.26 -2.30 -1.46
N ILE A 61 1.80 -2.56 -2.67
CA ILE A 61 3.09 -2.05 -3.11
C ILE A 61 3.05 -0.53 -3.24
N ILE A 62 1.98 0.02 -3.82
CA ILE A 62 1.77 1.46 -3.97
C ILE A 62 1.61 2.13 -2.60
N ILE A 63 0.82 1.52 -1.70
CA ILE A 63 0.63 2.02 -0.32
C ILE A 63 1.98 2.15 0.38
N LYS A 64 2.80 1.09 0.34
CA LYS A 64 4.14 1.12 0.94
C LYS A 64 4.96 2.26 0.34
N TYR A 65 5.04 2.33 -0.99
CA TYR A 65 5.81 3.36 -1.68
C TYR A 65 5.36 4.78 -1.34
N ALA A 66 4.05 5.02 -1.30
CA ALA A 66 3.47 6.33 -0.97
C ALA A 66 3.85 6.77 0.45
N LEU A 67 3.74 5.87 1.43
CA LEU A 67 4.08 6.15 2.82
C LEU A 67 5.59 6.37 2.99
N GLU A 68 6.43 5.51 2.43
CA GLU A 68 7.89 5.65 2.51
C GLU A 68 8.36 6.96 1.85
N LYS A 69 7.78 7.31 0.69
CA LYS A 69 8.08 8.57 -0.01
C LYS A 69 7.62 9.80 0.76
N LYS A 70 6.45 9.76 1.41
CA LYS A 70 5.88 10.90 2.14
C LYS A 70 6.57 11.15 3.48
N PHE A 71 6.89 10.09 4.22
CA PHE A 71 7.43 10.19 5.57
C PHE A 71 8.95 9.99 5.65
N GLY A 72 9.59 9.52 4.58
CA GLY A 72 11.04 9.27 4.55
C GLY A 72 11.50 8.20 5.52
N LYS A 73 10.64 7.21 5.80
CA LYS A 73 10.88 6.11 6.76
C LYS A 73 10.43 4.80 6.14
N GLU A 74 10.97 3.69 6.61
CA GLU A 74 10.57 2.35 6.15
C GLU A 74 9.22 1.95 6.77
N PHE A 75 8.32 1.45 5.94
CA PHE A 75 7.01 0.94 6.36
C PHE A 75 6.91 -0.55 6.06
N GLU A 76 6.46 -1.31 7.04
CA GLU A 76 6.18 -2.72 6.84
C GLU A 76 4.72 -2.88 6.40
N VAL A 77 4.51 -3.29 5.15
CA VAL A 77 3.15 -3.50 4.60
C VAL A 77 2.94 -4.98 4.35
N LYS A 78 1.79 -5.51 4.79
CA LYS A 78 1.43 -6.94 4.67
C LYS A 78 -0.04 -7.08 4.30
N VAL A 79 -0.34 -8.06 3.45
CA VAL A 79 -1.74 -8.42 3.18
C VAL A 79 -2.29 -9.22 4.38
N LYS A 80 -3.58 -9.03 4.70
CA LYS A 80 -4.22 -9.79 5.77
C LYS A 80 -4.34 -11.28 5.38
N PRO A 81 -4.03 -12.20 6.32
CA PRO A 81 -4.11 -13.63 6.05
C PRO A 81 -5.55 -14.06 5.69
N GLY A 82 -5.69 -14.90 4.67
CA GLY A 82 -6.98 -15.41 4.18
C GLY A 82 -7.76 -14.41 3.30
N THR A 83 -7.16 -13.28 2.93
CA THR A 83 -7.84 -12.25 2.10
C THR A 83 -7.44 -12.29 0.63
N HIS A 84 -6.35 -12.98 0.28
CA HIS A 84 -5.88 -13.09 -1.11
C HIS A 84 -5.22 -14.44 -1.39
N ALA A 85 -5.49 -15.03 -2.56
CA ALA A 85 -4.97 -16.35 -2.93
C ALA A 85 -3.43 -16.38 -3.02
N GLU A 86 -2.81 -15.28 -3.46
CA GLU A 86 -1.35 -15.15 -3.58
C GLU A 86 -0.71 -14.35 -2.45
N GLU A 87 -1.33 -14.33 -1.27
CA GLU A 87 -0.84 -13.55 -0.12
C GLU A 87 0.63 -13.81 0.25
N ASN A 88 1.09 -15.05 0.15
CA ASN A 88 2.47 -15.41 0.46
C ASN A 88 3.46 -14.76 -0.51
N SER A 89 3.19 -14.87 -1.81
CA SER A 89 4.03 -14.29 -2.87
C SER A 89 4.07 -12.76 -2.78
N LEU A 90 2.92 -12.13 -2.48
CA LEU A 90 2.84 -10.68 -2.33
C LEU A 90 3.57 -10.19 -1.09
N ASN A 91 3.41 -10.88 0.04
CA ASN A 91 4.14 -10.54 1.25
C ASN A 91 5.65 -10.70 1.03
N ASP A 92 6.11 -11.74 0.33
CA ASP A 92 7.52 -11.90 -0.03
C ASP A 92 8.06 -10.70 -0.83
N ILE A 93 7.31 -10.22 -1.84
CA ILE A 93 7.68 -9.00 -2.60
C ILE A 93 7.68 -7.75 -1.72
N LEU A 94 6.70 -7.61 -0.83
CA LEU A 94 6.59 -6.44 0.06
C LEU A 94 7.71 -6.40 1.11
N GLN A 95 8.19 -7.56 1.57
CA GLN A 95 9.26 -7.69 2.54
C GLN A 95 10.65 -7.62 1.88
N ASP A 96 10.80 -8.10 0.64
CA ASP A 96 12.06 -8.06 -0.09
C ASP A 96 12.26 -6.71 -0.79
N ARG A 97 13.23 -5.93 -0.32
CA ARG A 97 13.54 -4.62 -0.88
C ARG A 97 13.87 -4.67 -2.38
N LYS A 98 14.63 -5.67 -2.85
CA LYS A 98 15.01 -5.76 -4.27
C LYS A 98 13.78 -5.99 -5.14
N LYS A 99 12.96 -7.00 -4.80
CA LYS A 99 11.73 -7.32 -5.54
C LYS A 99 10.74 -6.16 -5.51
N PHE A 100 10.63 -5.47 -4.38
CA PHE A 100 9.81 -4.28 -4.23
C PHE A 100 10.25 -3.17 -5.20
N GLU A 101 11.54 -2.82 -5.21
CA GLU A 101 12.08 -1.78 -6.09
C GLU A 101 11.95 -2.14 -7.58
N GLU A 102 12.19 -3.40 -7.95
CA GLU A 102 11.99 -3.91 -9.30
C GLU A 102 10.52 -3.80 -9.73
N THR A 103 9.59 -4.15 -8.84
CA THR A 103 8.15 -4.06 -9.12
C THR A 103 7.72 -2.60 -9.26
N ILE A 104 8.19 -1.72 -8.38
CA ILE A 104 7.94 -0.27 -8.47
C ILE A 104 8.48 0.30 -9.78
N THR A 105 9.65 -0.15 -10.23
CA THR A 105 10.24 0.29 -11.51
C THR A 105 9.34 -0.11 -12.68
N LYS A 106 8.89 -1.37 -12.71
CA LYS A 106 7.93 -1.85 -13.73
C LYS A 106 6.61 -1.08 -13.70
N LEU A 107 6.09 -0.80 -12.50
CA LEU A 107 4.85 -0.04 -12.32
C LEU A 107 4.99 1.41 -12.82
N LYS A 108 6.15 2.06 -12.61
CA LYS A 108 6.47 3.38 -13.17
C LYS A 108 6.51 3.34 -14.70
N GLU A 109 7.21 2.36 -15.27
CA GLU A 109 7.31 2.21 -16.72
C GLU A 109 5.94 1.96 -17.37
N SER A 110 5.05 1.27 -16.66
CA SER A 110 3.66 1.06 -17.10
C SER A 110 2.73 2.27 -16.92
N GLY A 111 3.17 3.31 -16.20
CA GLY A 111 2.35 4.48 -15.83
C GLY A 111 1.31 4.22 -14.73
N LEU A 112 1.19 2.98 -14.25
CA LEU A 112 0.21 2.60 -13.23
C LEU A 112 0.53 3.22 -11.86
N LEU A 113 1.81 3.36 -11.52
CA LEU A 113 2.21 3.98 -10.25
C LEU A 113 1.73 5.44 -10.17
N ASP A 114 1.94 6.20 -11.23
CA ASP A 114 1.49 7.59 -11.31
C ASP A 114 -0.02 7.66 -11.28
N ALA A 115 -0.74 6.79 -12.00
CA ALA A 115 -2.21 6.75 -11.97
C ALA A 115 -2.78 6.59 -10.55
N CYS A 116 -2.13 5.81 -9.68
CA CYS A 116 -2.60 5.58 -8.31
C CYS A 116 -2.19 6.68 -7.31
N LEU A 117 -1.11 7.42 -7.61
CA LEU A 117 -0.56 8.46 -6.73
C LEU A 117 -0.93 9.88 -7.16
N THR A 118 -1.37 10.07 -8.40
CA THR A 118 -1.76 11.37 -8.94
C THR A 118 -3.29 11.49 -8.97
N SER A 119 -3.85 12.05 -7.91
CA SER A 119 -4.94 13.03 -8.14
C SER A 119 -4.27 14.30 -8.64
N THR A 120 -4.06 14.41 -9.95
CA THR A 120 -3.77 15.72 -10.53
C THR A 120 -5.07 16.49 -10.57
N GLN A 121 -5.31 17.29 -9.52
CA GLN A 121 -5.80 18.66 -9.68
C GLN A 121 -5.12 19.55 -8.65
#